data_AF-A0A350J4U2-F1
#
_entry.id   AF-A0A350J4U2-F1
#
_cell.length_a   1.000
_cell.length_b   1.000
_cell.length_c   1.000
_cell.angle_alpha   90.00
_cell.angle_beta   90.00
_cell.angle_gamma   90.00
#
_symmetry.space_group_name_H-M   'P 1'
#
loop_
_entity.id
_entity.type
_entity.pdbx_description
1 polymer ?
#
loop_
_entity_poly.entity_id
_entity_poly.type
_entity_poly.pdbx_seq_one_letter_code
_entity_poly.pdbx_strand_id
1 'polypeptide(L)' 'MIIFERLVVLGVGLMGGSLALAAKKAGVVGTVVGWSRTEATLQT' A
#
# COMPACT_ATOMS: atom_id res chain seq x y z
N MET A 1 1.90 -17.17 -1.37
CA MET A 1 3.28 -17.11 -0.84
C MET A 1 3.62 -15.65 -0.65
N ILE A 2 4.01 -15.25 0.56
CA ILE A 2 4.38 -13.86 0.83
C ILE A 2 5.73 -13.57 0.19
N ILE A 3 5.79 -12.54 -0.65
CA ILE A 3 7.01 -12.05 -1.30
C ILE A 3 7.63 -10.95 -0.43
N PHE A 4 6.80 -10.09 0.16
CA PHE A 4 7.24 -9.02 1.05
C PHE A 4 6.49 -9.09 2.38
N GLU A 5 7.21 -9.30 3.48
CA GLU A 5 6.61 -9.25 4.82
C GLU A 5 6.05 -7.86 5.13
N ARG A 6 6.75 -6.80 4.69
CA ARG A 6 6.29 -5.39 4.80
C ARG A 6 6.53 -4.65 3.50
N LEU A 7 5.52 -3.91 3.05
CA LEU A 7 5.56 -3.00 1.90
C LEU A 7 5.26 -1.58 2.38
N VAL A 8 6.20 -0.65 2.16
CA VAL A 8 5.95 0.78 2.36
C VAL A 8 5.62 1.41 1.02
N VAL A 9 4.50 2.14 0.95
CA VAL A 9 4.07 2.87 -0.24
C VAL A 9 4.20 4.37 0.01
N LEU A 10 5.14 5.00 -0.69
CA LEU A 10 5.32 6.45 -0.66
C LEU A 10 4.44 7.08 -1.74
N GLY A 11 3.35 7.72 -1.31
CA GLY A 11 2.30 8.28 -2.16
C GLY A 11 1.15 7.29 -2.37
N VAL A 12 0.18 7.28 -1.44
CA VAL A 12 -1.00 6.39 -1.51
C VAL A 12 -2.19 6.97 -2.28
N GLY A 13 -1.93 7.74 -3.34
CA GLY A 13 -2.98 8.15 -4.28
C GLY A 13 -3.54 6.97 -5.09
N LEU A 14 -4.26 7.25 -6.19
CA LEU A 14 -4.91 6.22 -7.01
C LEU A 14 -3.99 5.04 -7.36
N MET A 15 -2.77 5.31 -7.82
CA MET A 15 -1.84 4.26 -8.25
C MET A 15 -1.22 3.50 -7.07
N GLY A 16 -0.68 4.21 -6.08
CA GLY A 16 -0.03 3.59 -4.92
C GLY A 16 -1.02 2.76 -4.09
N GLY A 17 -2.23 3.29 -3.87
CA GLY A 17 -3.32 2.59 -3.20
C GLY A 17 -3.80 1.36 -3.99
N SER A 18 -3.96 1.48 -5.31
CA SER A 18 -4.37 0.36 -6.16
C SER A 18 -3.33 -0.78 -6.15
N LEU A 19 -2.04 -0.44 -6.21
CA LEU A 19 -0.96 -1.41 -6.10
C LEU A 19 -0.97 -2.11 -4.74
N ALA A 20 -1.06 -1.35 -3.65
CA ALA A 20 -1.14 -1.89 -2.29
C ALA A 20 -2.33 -2.86 -2.13
N LEU A 21 -3.49 -2.48 -2.66
CA LEU A 21 -4.70 -3.30 -2.62
C LEU A 21 -4.52 -4.58 -3.45
N ALA A 22 -3.99 -4.48 -4.66
CA ALA A 22 -3.74 -5.64 -5.52
C ALA A 22 -2.73 -6.60 -4.87
N ALA A 23 -1.66 -6.09 -4.28
CA ALA A 23 -0.66 -6.89 -3.59
C ALA A 23 -1.26 -7.65 -2.39
N LYS A 24 -2.10 -6.98 -1.58
CA LYS A 24 -2.84 -7.65 -0.49
C LYS A 24 -3.79 -8.71 -1.02
N LYS A 25 -4.58 -8.40 -2.06
CA LYS A 25 -5.52 -9.36 -2.67
C LYS A 25 -4.83 -10.58 -3.26
N ALA A 26 -3.65 -10.40 -3.84
CA ALA A 26 -2.83 -11.50 -4.36
C ALA A 26 -2.15 -12.33 -3.26
N GLY A 27 -2.23 -11.93 -1.99
CA GLY A 27 -1.61 -12.64 -0.88
C GLY A 27 -0.08 -12.67 -0.97
N VAL A 28 0.52 -11.65 -1.57
CA VAL A 28 1.98 -11.52 -1.76
C VAL A 28 2.64 -10.58 -0.76
N VAL A 29 1.85 -9.87 0.05
CA VAL A 29 2.33 -8.96 1.09
C VAL A 29 1.64 -9.23 2.42
N GLY A 30 2.41 -9.21 3.51
CA GLY A 30 1.88 -9.32 4.87
C GLY A 30 1.28 -8.00 5.33
N THR A 31 2.13 -7.00 5.54
CA THR A 31 1.75 -5.67 6.02
C THR A 31 2.00 -4.60 4.97
N VAL A 32 1.05 -3.68 4.80
CA VAL A 32 1.23 -2.47 4.00
C VAL A 32 1.26 -1.27 4.93
N VAL A 33 2.23 -0.37 4.73
CA VAL A 33 2.33 0.93 5.40
C VAL A 33 2.25 2.01 4.34
N GLY A 34 1.21 2.84 4.41
CA GLY A 34 1.04 3.98 3.54
C GLY A 34 1.74 5.22 4.09
N TRP A 35 2.32 6.02 3.20
CA TRP A 35 2.79 7.36 3.49
C TRP A 35 2.31 8.31 2.42
N SER A 36 1.90 9.51 2.80
CA SER A 36 1.64 10.62 1.88
C SER A 36 2.13 11.91 2.50
N ARG A 37 2.37 12.90 1.63
CA ARG A 37 2.78 14.25 2.05
C ARG A 37 1.72 14.97 2.89
N THR A 38 0.45 14.66 2.69
CA THR A 38 -0.67 15.25 3.44
C THR A 38 -1.56 14.15 4.01
N GLU A 39 -2.15 14.42 5.17
CA GLU A 39 -3.08 13.51 5.83
C GLU A 39 -4.32 13.23 4.98
N ALA A 40 -4.81 14.26 4.25
CA ALA A 40 -5.97 14.12 3.39
C ALA A 40 -5.86 12.97 2.37
N THR A 41 -4.67 12.70 1.83
CA THR A 41 -4.44 11.59 0.90
C THR A 41 -4.39 10.22 1.59
N LEU A 42 -4.10 10.15 2.89
CA LEU A 42 -4.13 8.89 3.65
C LEU A 42 -5.54 8.45 4.03
N GLN A 43 -6.49 9.39 4.07
CA GLN A 43 -7.88 9.18 4.52
C GLN A 43 -8.85 8.91 3.35
N THR A 44 -8.34 8.65 2.15
CA THR A 44 -9.15 8.30 0.96
C THR A 44 -9.27 6.79 0.83
#